data_AF-A0A485AN36-F1
#
_entry.id   AF-A0A485AN36-F1
#
_cell.length_a   1.000
_cell.length_b   1.000
_cell.length_c   1.000
_cell.angle_alpha   90.00
_cell.angle_beta   90.00
_cell.angle_gamma   90.00
#
_symmetry.space_group_name_H-M   'P 1'
#
loop_
_entity.id
_entity.type
_entity.pdbx_description
1 polymer ?
#
loop_
_entity_poly.entity_id
_entity_poly.type
_entity_poly.pdbx_seq_one_letter_code
_entity_poly.pdbx_strand_id
1 'polypeptide(L)'
;MQKIFVTDRSTWLRSLHALEQSEPDYVQLMPAPMLAMLPQADRQRLPPIVASGFVSNEAQIRAALASGATAVSSSDSALWNLPLSTK
;
A
#
# COMPACT_ATOMS: atom_id res chain seq x y z
N MET A 1 4.48 -12.24 -2.32
CA MET A 1 4.33 -10.78 -2.09
C MET A 1 5.64 -10.07 -2.41
N GLN A 2 5.61 -9.04 -3.25
CA GLN A 2 6.76 -8.21 -3.57
C GLN A 2 6.69 -6.86 -2.86
N LYS A 3 7.80 -6.38 -2.30
CA LYS A 3 7.87 -5.07 -1.64
C LYS A 3 8.32 -4.02 -2.65
N ILE A 4 7.64 -2.87 -2.65
CA ILE A 4 8.03 -1.72 -3.45
C ILE A 4 8.20 -0.50 -2.54
N PHE A 5 9.26 0.27 -2.80
CA PHE A 5 9.58 1.49 -2.05
C PHE A 5 9.51 2.67 -3.01
N VAL A 6 8.53 3.54 -2.79
CA VAL A 6 8.30 4.72 -3.61
C VAL A 6 8.87 5.93 -2.88
N THR A 7 10.10 6.32 -3.25
CA THR A 7 10.74 7.54 -2.75
C THR A 7 10.60 8.70 -3.73
N ASP A 8 10.44 8.39 -5.01
CA ASP A 8 10.38 9.33 -6.12
C ASP A 8 9.78 8.67 -7.37
N ARG A 9 9.64 9.43 -8.46
CA ARG A 9 9.12 8.92 -9.73
C ARG A 9 9.99 7.81 -10.32
N SER A 10 11.31 7.85 -10.14
CA SER A 10 12.23 6.87 -10.73
C SER A 10 12.13 5.51 -10.05
N THR A 11 11.97 5.48 -8.72
CA THR A 11 11.78 4.25 -7.94
C THR A 11 10.45 3.61 -8.26
N TRP A 12 9.41 4.41 -8.48
CA TRP A 12 8.11 3.93 -8.96
C TRP A 12 8.22 3.20 -10.30
N LEU A 13 8.84 3.82 -11.32
CA LEU A 13 8.97 3.20 -12.65
C LEU A 13 9.81 1.91 -12.61
N ARG A 14 10.90 1.88 -11.83
CA ARG A 14 11.68 0.66 -11.62
C ARG A 14 10.86 -0.43 -10.94
N SER A 15 10.03 -0.05 -9.97
CA SER A 15 9.14 -1.00 -9.28
C SER A 15 8.12 -1.60 -10.24
N LEU A 16 7.52 -0.80 -11.12
CA LEU A 16 6.60 -1.30 -12.15
C LEU A 16 7.26 -2.35 -13.04
N HIS A 17 8.47 -2.07 -13.55
CA HIS A 17 9.20 -3.04 -14.37
C HIS A 17 9.51 -4.33 -13.61
N ALA A 18 9.87 -4.24 -12.33
CA ALA A 18 10.13 -5.41 -11.50
C ALA A 18 8.85 -6.23 -11.23
N LEU A 19 7.68 -5.58 -11.14
CA LEU A 19 6.39 -6.25 -10.96
C LEU A 19 5.95 -6.98 -12.24
N GLU A 20 6.22 -6.42 -13.41
CA GLU A 20 5.95 -7.07 -14.71
C GLU A 20 6.75 -8.37 -14.88
N GLN A 21 7.97 -8.43 -14.33
CA GLN A 21 8.84 -9.60 -14.45
C GLN A 21 8.54 -10.70 -13.44
N SER A 22 8.05 -10.34 -12.26
CA SER A 22 7.90 -11.28 -11.15
C SER A 22 6.47 -11.78 -10.94
N GLU A 23 5.48 -11.11 -11.53
CA GLU A 23 4.05 -11.44 -11.46
C GLU A 23 3.58 -11.82 -10.02
N PRO A 24 3.77 -10.94 -9.01
CA PRO A 24 3.51 -11.32 -7.64
C PRO A 24 2.00 -11.28 -7.33
N ASP A 25 1.52 -12.22 -6.51
CA ASP A 25 0.11 -12.25 -6.09
C ASP A 25 -0.31 -11.04 -5.23
N TYR A 26 0.66 -10.40 -4.58
CA TYR A 26 0.46 -9.25 -3.70
C TYR A 26 1.63 -8.27 -3.79
N VAL A 27 1.34 -6.98 -3.65
CA VAL A 27 2.34 -5.91 -3.55
C VAL A 27 2.27 -5.26 -2.18
N GLN A 28 3.40 -5.16 -1.48
CA GLN A 28 3.50 -4.33 -0.28
C GLN A 28 4.07 -2.96 -0.68
N LEU A 29 3.24 -1.92 -0.67
CA LEU A 29 3.62 -0.57 -1.04
C LEU A 29 4.08 0.22 0.19
N MET A 30 5.28 0.81 0.09
CA MET A 30 5.87 1.65 1.12
C MET A 30 6.35 2.99 0.55
N PRO A 31 6.12 4.12 1.25
CA PRO A 31 5.29 4.24 2.46
C PRO A 31 3.79 4.30 2.14
N ALA A 32 2.92 3.96 3.09
CA ALA A 32 1.46 3.87 2.90
C ALA A 32 0.81 5.14 2.32
N PRO A 33 1.22 6.38 2.70
CA PRO A 33 0.65 7.60 2.11
C PRO A 33 0.84 7.71 0.59
N MET A 34 1.86 7.06 0.02
CA MET A 34 2.09 7.10 -1.42
C MET A 34 0.96 6.47 -2.22
N LEU A 35 0.22 5.52 -1.64
CA LEU A 35 -0.88 4.87 -2.34
C LEU A 35 -1.94 5.88 -2.80
N ALA A 36 -2.30 6.86 -1.96
CA ALA A 36 -3.27 7.90 -2.30
C ALA A 36 -2.76 8.86 -3.39
N MET A 37 -1.44 9.00 -3.51
CA MET A 37 -0.79 9.85 -4.52
C MET A 37 -0.68 9.19 -5.88
N LEU A 38 -0.80 7.87 -5.96
CA LEU A 38 -0.76 7.15 -7.23
C LEU A 38 -2.04 7.41 -8.05
N PRO A 39 -1.91 7.57 -9.38
CA PRO A 39 -3.06 7.63 -10.27
C PRO A 39 -3.98 6.44 -10.03
N GLN A 40 -5.30 6.68 -10.06
CA GLN A 40 -6.28 5.60 -9.86
C GLN A 40 -6.13 4.47 -10.89
N ALA A 41 -5.80 4.83 -12.14
CA ALA A 41 -5.56 3.86 -13.21
C ALA A 41 -4.37 2.93 -12.91
N ASP A 42 -3.31 3.47 -12.29
CA ASP A 42 -2.14 2.66 -11.89
C ASP A 42 -2.53 1.70 -10.78
N ARG A 43 -3.25 2.19 -9.75
CA ARG A 43 -3.72 1.36 -8.63
C ARG A 43 -4.57 0.17 -9.06
N GLN A 44 -5.42 0.35 -10.06
CA GLN A 44 -6.31 -0.70 -10.58
C GLN A 44 -5.57 -1.79 -11.38
N ARG A 45 -4.37 -1.50 -11.87
CA ARG A 45 -3.57 -2.43 -12.69
C ARG A 45 -2.58 -3.23 -11.86
N LEU A 46 -2.33 -2.83 -10.62
CA LEU A 46 -1.44 -3.53 -9.71
C LEU A 46 -2.15 -4.75 -9.09
N PRO A 47 -1.39 -5.81 -8.72
CA PRO A 47 -1.89 -6.84 -7.83
C PRO A 47 -2.40 -6.23 -6.50
N PRO A 48 -3.24 -6.96 -5.74
CA PRO A 48 -3.74 -6.51 -4.45
C PRO A 48 -2.66 -5.89 -3.54
N ILE A 49 -2.94 -4.69 -3.04
CA ILE A 49 -1.94 -3.85 -2.37
C ILE A 49 -2.08 -3.96 -0.85
N VAL A 50 -0.98 -4.27 -0.18
CA VAL A 50 -0.81 -4.11 1.27
C VAL A 50 -0.08 -2.78 1.52
N ALA A 51 -0.76 -1.78 2.06
CA ALA A 51 -0.14 -0.51 2.40
C ALA A 51 0.69 -0.64 3.69
N SER A 52 1.93 -0.12 3.70
CA SER A 52 2.84 -0.27 4.84
C SER A 52 3.74 0.95 5.03
N GLY A 53 4.16 1.20 6.27
CA GLY A 53 5.03 2.32 6.62
C GLY A 53 4.28 3.64 6.80
N PHE A 54 4.63 4.40 7.85
CA PHE A 54 3.94 5.62 8.27
C PHE A 54 2.44 5.43 8.56
N VAL A 55 2.09 4.27 9.12
CA VAL A 55 0.76 3.98 9.66
C VAL A 55 0.87 3.87 11.18
N SER A 56 0.47 4.93 11.89
CA SER A 56 0.55 5.10 13.34
C SER A 56 -0.77 5.51 13.99
N ASN A 57 -1.88 5.55 13.23
CA ASN A 57 -3.21 5.81 13.76
C ASN A 57 -4.32 5.23 12.87
N GLU A 58 -5.53 5.15 13.43
CA GLU A 58 -6.71 4.62 12.76
C GLU A 58 -7.09 5.40 11.49
N ALA A 59 -6.95 6.74 11.49
CA ALA A 59 -7.30 7.56 10.34
C ALA A 59 -6.42 7.21 9.12
N GLN A 60 -5.14 6.91 9.33
CA GLN A 60 -4.23 6.46 8.27
C GLN A 60 -4.58 5.06 7.75
N ILE A 61 -5.02 4.14 8.63
CA ILE A 61 -5.53 2.83 8.22
C ILE A 61 -6.74 3.02 7.29
N ARG A 62 -7.72 3.81 7.72
CA ARG A 62 -8.94 4.09 6.94
C ARG A 62 -8.61 4.77 5.61
N ALA A 63 -7.68 5.74 5.61
CA ALA A 63 -7.25 6.42 4.39
C ALA A 63 -6.58 5.46 3.40
N ALA A 64 -5.73 4.55 3.87
CA ALA A 64 -5.09 3.55 3.02
C ALA A 64 -6.11 2.58 2.40
N LEU A 65 -7.05 2.06 3.20
CA LEU A 65 -8.13 1.20 2.72
C LEU A 65 -9.02 1.93 1.70
N ALA A 66 -9.43 3.16 2.00
CA ALA A 66 -10.20 4.00 1.08
C ALA A 66 -9.44 4.32 -0.23
N SER A 67 -8.11 4.32 -0.19
CA SER A 67 -7.26 4.52 -1.37
C SER A 67 -7.07 3.25 -2.20
N GLY A 68 -7.71 2.14 -1.83
CA GLY A 68 -7.67 0.87 -2.57
C GLY A 68 -6.69 -0.16 -2.01
N ALA A 69 -6.16 0.03 -0.80
CA ALA A 69 -5.39 -1.02 -0.14
C ALA A 69 -6.32 -2.18 0.23
N THR A 70 -5.89 -3.41 -0.03
CA THR A 70 -6.55 -4.64 0.41
C THR A 70 -6.31 -4.90 1.89
N ALA A 71 -5.13 -4.53 2.39
CA ALA A 71 -4.77 -4.64 3.80
C ALA A 71 -3.77 -3.55 4.20
N VAL A 72 -3.58 -3.38 5.49
CA VAL A 72 -2.60 -2.45 6.07
C VAL A 72 -1.65 -3.22 6.98
N SER A 73 -0.36 -2.96 6.83
CA SER A 73 0.70 -3.52 7.67
C SER A 73 1.28 -2.40 8.53
N SER A 74 1.25 -2.58 9.85
CA SER A 74 1.90 -1.66 10.80
C SER A 74 2.66 -2.42 11.88
N SER A 75 3.83 -1.89 12.24
CA SER A 75 4.62 -2.34 13.41
C SER A 75 4.11 -1.76 14.72
N ASP A 76 3.17 -0.80 14.67
CA ASP A 76 2.58 -0.19 15.86
C ASP A 76 1.53 -1.14 16.46
N SER A 77 1.89 -1.80 17.56
CA SER A 77 1.05 -2.79 18.23
C SER A 77 -0.23 -2.20 18.82
N ALA A 78 -0.29 -0.88 19.06
CA ALA A 78 -1.51 -0.21 19.49
C ALA A 78 -2.63 -0.31 18.44
N LEU A 79 -2.29 -0.61 17.18
CA LEU A 79 -3.24 -0.66 16.07
C LEU A 79 -3.80 -2.06 15.78
N TRP A 80 -3.24 -3.14 16.32
CA TRP A 80 -3.56 -4.51 15.88
C TRP A 80 -4.96 -4.99 16.24
N ASN A 81 -5.56 -4.41 17.29
CA ASN A 81 -6.89 -4.79 17.78
C ASN A 81 -7.91 -3.65 17.60
N LEU A 82 -7.67 -2.75 16.64
CA LEU A 82 -8.62 -1.69 16.31
C LEU A 82 -9.92 -2.28 15.74
N PRO A 83 -11.09 -1.98 16.31
CA PRO A 83 -12.37 -2.37 15.74
C PRO A 83 -12.64 -1.53 14.48
N LEU A 84 -12.24 -2.06 13.33
CA LEU A 84 -12.54 -1.44 12.04
C LEU A 84 -13.98 -1.80 11.64
N SER A 85 -14.95 -0.97 12.07
CA SER A 85 -16.31 -1.10 11.56
C SER A 85 -16.33 -0.76 10.07
N THR A 86 -16.64 -1.75 9.23
CA THR A 86 -16.98 -1.57 7.83
C THR A 86 -18.39 -0.97 7.81
N LYS A 87 -18.51 0.29 7.42
CA LYS A 87 -19.82 0.91 7.18
C LYS A 87 -20.12 0.86 5.69
#